data_AF-A0A6I1H653-F1
#
_entry.id   AF-A0A6I1H653-F1
#
_cell.length_a   1.000
_cell.length_b   1.000
_cell.length_c   1.000
_cell.angle_alpha   90.00
_cell.angle_beta   90.00
_cell.angle_gamma   90.00
#
_symmetry.space_group_name_H-M   'P 1'
#
loop_
_entity.id
_entity.type
_entity.pdbx_description
1 polymer ?
#
loop_
_entity_poly.entity_id
_entity_poly.type
_entity_poly.pdbx_seq_one_letter_code
_entity_poly.pdbx_strand_id
1 'polypeptide(L)'
;KGEVTRGIEVVEFACGIPQLMKGEYSEQVAGGIDAWSIRQALGVCVGITPFNFPVMVPMWMFPMAIACGNTFVLKPSERDPSAS
;
A
#
# COMPACT_ATOMS: atom_id res chain seq x y z
N LYS A 1 -2.24 -2.63 22.31
CA LYS A 1 -3.11 -1.42 22.20
C LYS A 1 -2.45 -0.30 21.39
N GLY A 2 -1.31 0.25 21.81
CA GLY A 2 -0.64 1.32 21.03
C GLY A 2 -0.27 0.90 19.59
N GLU A 3 0.15 -0.35 19.41
CA GLU A 3 0.42 -0.91 18.08
C GLU A 3 -0.81 -0.93 17.16
N VAL A 4 -1.98 -1.30 17.70
CA VAL A 4 -3.25 -1.30 16.95
C VAL A 4 -3.63 0.12 16.53
N THR A 5 -3.46 1.09 17.43
CA THR A 5 -3.68 2.51 17.11
C THR A 5 -2.78 2.97 15.96
N ARG A 6 -1.49 2.62 15.98
CA ARG A 6 -0.58 2.90 14.86
C ARG A 6 -1.01 2.19 13.57
N GLY A 7 -1.51 0.96 13.67
CA GLY A 7 -2.08 0.26 12.52
C GLY A 7 -3.28 0.99 11.90
N ILE A 8 -4.17 1.53 12.75
CA ILE A 8 -5.33 2.31 12.30
C ILE A 8 -4.88 3.59 11.58
N GLU A 9 -3.91 4.33 12.11
CA GLU A 9 -3.37 5.54 11.46
C GLU A 9 -2.84 5.24 10.04
N VAL A 10 -2.23 4.07 9.83
CA VAL A 10 -1.76 3.66 8.51
C VAL A 10 -2.92 3.35 7.56
N VAL A 11 -3.97 2.69 8.06
CA VAL A 11 -5.18 2.43 7.27
C VAL A 11 -5.87 3.74 6.90
N GLU A 12 -5.95 4.69 7.82
CA GLU A 12 -6.48 6.05 7.55
C GLU A 12 -5.65 6.77 6.48
N PHE A 13 -4.32 6.68 6.53
CA PHE A 13 -3.45 7.19 5.48
C PHE A 13 -3.68 6.47 4.14
N ALA A 14 -3.84 5.14 4.17
CA ALA A 14 -4.07 4.32 2.98
C ALA A 14 -5.35 4.73 2.23
N CYS A 15 -6.38 5.19 2.94
CA CYS A 15 -7.60 5.73 2.33
C CYS A 15 -7.35 6.96 1.44
N GLY A 16 -6.25 7.70 1.66
CA GLY A 16 -5.86 8.85 0.84
C GLY A 16 -5.02 8.52 -0.40
N ILE A 17 -4.54 7.27 -0.54
CA ILE A 17 -3.60 6.87 -1.59
C ILE A 17 -4.10 7.10 -3.03
N PRO A 18 -5.39 6.92 -3.37
CA PRO A 18 -5.85 7.22 -4.73
C PRO A 18 -5.54 8.65 -5.19
N GLN A 19 -5.52 9.62 -4.27
CA GLN A 19 -5.12 10.99 -4.57
C GLN A 19 -3.63 11.10 -4.90
N LEU A 20 -2.77 10.34 -4.20
CA LEU A 20 -1.32 10.31 -4.42
C LEU A 20 -0.93 9.51 -5.68
N MET A 21 -1.84 8.67 -6.18
CA MET A 21 -1.62 7.83 -7.37
C MET A 21 -1.91 8.55 -8.69
N LYS A 22 -2.37 9.80 -8.65
CA LYS A 22 -2.61 10.61 -9.84
C LYS A 22 -1.33 10.79 -10.65
N GLY A 23 -1.42 10.55 -11.94
CA GLY A 23 -0.36 10.83 -12.89
C GLY A 23 -0.45 12.24 -13.45
N GLU A 24 0.38 12.51 -14.46
CA GLU A 24 0.50 13.82 -15.10
C GLU A 24 0.02 13.74 -16.55
N TYR A 25 -0.42 14.87 -17.08
CA TYR A 25 -0.83 15.02 -18.48
C TYR A 25 -0.24 16.33 -19.02
N SER A 26 0.32 16.30 -20.22
CA SER A 26 0.94 17.45 -20.89
C SER A 26 0.55 17.45 -22.36
N GLU A 27 -0.15 18.50 -22.78
CA GLU A 27 -0.55 18.69 -24.17
C GLU A 27 0.61 19.25 -25.00
N GLN A 28 0.70 18.82 -26.26
CA GLN A 28 1.59 19.39 -27.26
C GLN A 28 3.06 19.48 -26.81
N VAL A 29 3.59 18.42 -26.18
CA VAL A 29 5.03 18.32 -25.85
C VAL A 29 5.92 18.37 -27.10
N ALA A 30 5.36 18.02 -28.25
CA ALA A 30 5.87 18.29 -29.59
C ALA A 30 4.67 18.45 -30.55
N GLY A 31 4.91 18.90 -31.79
CA GLY A 31 3.83 19.19 -32.74
C GLY A 31 2.88 18.01 -32.96
N GLY A 32 1.65 18.11 -32.44
CA GLY A 32 0.64 17.06 -32.52
C GLY A 32 0.83 15.88 -31.55
N ILE A 33 1.72 15.98 -30.57
CA ILE A 33 2.05 14.90 -29.63
C ILE A 33 1.72 15.34 -28.21
N ASP A 34 0.84 14.60 -27.55
CA ASP A 34 0.55 14.72 -26.12
C ASP A 34 1.31 13.65 -25.33
N ALA A 35 1.60 13.93 -24.06
CA ALA A 35 2.29 13.01 -23.16
C ALA A 35 1.54 12.88 -21.84
N TRP A 36 1.56 11.69 -21.25
CA TRP A 36 0.97 11.44 -19.95
C TRP A 36 1.71 10.34 -19.20
N SER A 37 1.55 10.34 -17.88
CA SER A 37 2.03 9.30 -16.98
C SER A 37 0.87 8.75 -16.17
N ILE A 38 0.94 7.45 -15.84
CA ILE A 38 -0.02 6.80 -14.94
C ILE A 38 0.75 5.87 -14.00
N ARG A 39 0.22 5.67 -12.80
CA ARG A 39 0.69 4.65 -11.87
C ARG A 39 -0.30 3.48 -11.91
N GLN A 40 0.19 2.29 -12.20
CA GLN A 40 -0.62 1.08 -12.28
C GLN A 40 -0.17 0.08 -11.21
N ALA A 41 -1.09 -0.78 -10.79
CA ALA A 41 -0.77 -1.91 -9.92
C ALA A 41 0.19 -2.88 -10.63
N LEU A 42 1.06 -3.52 -9.84
CA LEU A 42 2.01 -4.51 -10.33
C LEU A 42 1.41 -5.93 -10.35
N GLY A 43 0.41 -6.20 -9.52
CA GLY A 43 -0.29 -7.49 -9.48
C GLY A 43 -0.36 -8.07 -8.06
N VAL A 44 0.27 -9.22 -7.85
CA VAL A 44 0.29 -9.91 -6.55
C VAL A 44 1.55 -9.52 -5.76
N CYS A 45 1.36 -9.04 -4.54
CA CYS A 45 2.45 -8.71 -3.61
C CYS A 45 2.48 -9.70 -2.43
N VAL A 46 3.66 -9.91 -1.85
CA VAL A 46 3.86 -10.75 -0.66
C VAL A 46 4.50 -9.94 0.45
N GLY A 47 3.98 -10.08 1.68
CA GLY A 47 4.60 -9.56 2.89
C GLY A 47 4.99 -10.68 3.85
N ILE A 48 6.22 -10.63 4.36
CA ILE A 48 6.71 -11.54 5.41
C ILE A 48 7.02 -10.68 6.64
N THR A 49 6.37 -10.95 7.77
CA THR A 49 6.47 -10.07 8.96
C THR A 49 7.08 -10.78 10.18
N PRO A 50 7.87 -10.07 11.00
CA PRO A 50 8.50 -10.60 12.20
C PRO A 50 7.53 -10.66 13.39
N PHE A 51 7.98 -11.23 14.52
CA PHE A 51 7.20 -11.44 15.75
C PHE A 51 7.11 -10.23 16.71
N ASN A 52 7.88 -9.17 16.47
CA ASN A 52 7.96 -8.07 17.44
C ASN A 52 6.82 -7.06 17.30
N PHE A 53 6.12 -7.06 16.17
CA PHE A 53 4.99 -6.17 15.87
C PHE A 53 3.98 -6.88 14.94
N PRO A 54 3.20 -7.84 15.48
CA PRO A 54 2.29 -8.68 14.70
C PRO A 54 1.11 -7.94 14.08
N VAL A 55 0.82 -6.70 14.49
CA VAL A 55 -0.26 -5.87 13.94
C VAL A 55 0.30 -4.73 13.11
N MET A 56 1.20 -3.93 13.67
CA MET A 56 1.67 -2.70 13.02
C MET A 56 2.45 -3.02 11.74
N VAL A 57 3.37 -3.99 11.75
CA VAL A 57 4.18 -4.26 10.56
C VAL A 57 3.32 -4.76 9.38
N PRO A 58 2.39 -5.72 9.54
CA PRO A 58 1.44 -6.06 8.48
C PRO A 58 0.62 -4.86 7.99
N MET A 59 0.13 -4.02 8.91
CA MET A 59 -0.66 -2.82 8.57
C MET A 59 0.14 -1.77 7.80
N TRP A 60 1.48 -1.76 7.89
CA TRP A 60 2.34 -0.95 7.04
C TRP A 60 2.50 -1.47 5.61
N MET A 61 2.17 -2.74 5.36
CA MET A 61 2.40 -3.41 4.08
C MET A 61 1.11 -3.53 3.27
N PHE A 62 0.14 -4.33 3.76
CA PHE A 62 -0.99 -4.74 2.94
C PHE A 62 -1.99 -3.61 2.64
N PRO A 63 -2.31 -2.67 3.56
CA PRO A 63 -3.25 -1.58 3.24
C PRO A 63 -2.74 -0.70 2.10
N MET A 64 -1.45 -0.38 2.11
CA MET A 64 -0.79 0.39 1.07
C MET A 64 -0.80 -0.34 -0.28
N ALA A 65 -0.42 -1.62 -0.28
CA ALA A 65 -0.41 -2.43 -1.49
C ALA A 65 -1.81 -2.54 -2.12
N ILE A 66 -2.83 -2.78 -1.30
CA ILE A 66 -4.24 -2.88 -1.74
C ILE A 66 -4.75 -1.52 -2.24
N ALA A 67 -4.46 -0.43 -1.54
CA ALA A 67 -4.88 0.90 -1.96
C ALA A 67 -4.23 1.33 -3.29
N CYS A 68 -3.01 0.85 -3.58
CA CYS A 68 -2.37 0.99 -4.88
C CYS A 68 -2.91 0.03 -5.97
N GLY A 69 -3.93 -0.78 -5.67
CA GLY A 69 -4.60 -1.68 -6.61
C GLY A 69 -3.99 -3.08 -6.72
N ASN A 70 -3.06 -3.46 -5.84
CA ASN A 70 -2.47 -4.80 -5.83
C ASN A 70 -3.32 -5.78 -5.00
N THR A 71 -3.10 -7.07 -5.22
CA THR A 71 -3.52 -8.12 -4.28
C THR A 71 -2.37 -8.45 -3.33
N PHE A 72 -2.66 -8.99 -2.15
CA PHE A 72 -1.64 -9.21 -1.13
C PHE A 72 -1.74 -10.58 -0.47
N VAL A 73 -0.60 -11.26 -0.34
CA VAL A 73 -0.44 -12.49 0.43
C VAL A 73 0.45 -12.19 1.63
N LEU A 74 -0.09 -12.39 2.83
CA LEU A 74 0.63 -12.15 4.08
C LEU A 74 1.10 -13.48 4.71
N LYS A 75 2.40 -13.58 4.98
CA LYS A 75 3.02 -14.65 5.79
C LYS A 75 3.47 -14.04 7.13
N PRO A 76 2.65 -14.08 8.18
CA PRO A 76 3.04 -13.59 9.50
C PRO A 76 4.04 -14.54 10.17
N SER A 77 4.62 -14.07 11.27
CA SER A 77 5.43 -14.88 12.17
C SER A 77 4.60 -16.02 12.76
N GLU A 78 5.20 -17.21 12.86
CA GLU A 78 4.58 -18.40 13.46
C GLU A 78 4.45 -18.30 14.98
N ARG A 79 5.20 -17.40 15.62
CA ARG A 79 5.26 -17.26 17.09
C ARG A 79 4.02 -16.56 17.65
N ASP A 80 3.42 -15.70 16.85
CA ASP A 80 2.36 -14.76 17.19
C ASP A 80 1.51 -14.44 15.95
N PRO A 81 0.88 -15.45 15.33
CA PRO A 81 0.12 -15.28 14.08
C PRO A 81 -1.22 -14.53 14.28
N SER A 82 -1.56 -14.17 15.53
CA SER A 82 -2.80 -13.50 15.93
C SER A 82 -2.48 -12.20 16.68
N ALA A 83 -3.42 -11.26 16.66
CA ALA A 83 -3.37 -9.99 17.38
C ALA A 83 -3.79 -10.09 18.86
N SER A 84 -3.93 -11.30 19.38
CA SER A 84 -4.51 -11.66 20.69
C SER A 84 -3.46 -11.94 21.75
#